data_AF-A0A0N4XKX1-F1
#
_entry.id   AF-A0A0N4XKX1-F1
#
_cell.length_a   1.000
_cell.length_b   1.000
_cell.length_c   1.000
_cell.angle_alpha   90.00
_cell.angle_beta   90.00
_cell.angle_gamma   90.00
#
_symmetry.space_group_name_H-M   'P 1'
#
loop_
_entity.id
_entity.type
_entity.pdbx_description
1 polymer ?
#
loop_
_entity_poly.entity_id
_entity_poly.type
_entity_poly.pdbx_seq_one_letter_code
_entity_poly.pdbx_strand_id
1 'polypeptide(L)' 'MGEDPRGVPNNLMPFVSQVAIGKLPVLKIFGIKWNTSDGTGIRDYIHIVDLSRGQVRALDRIQREGHVGTEIYNIGTGTG' A
#
# COMPACT_ATOMS: atom_id res chain seq x y z
N MET A 1 9.58 -6.83 -9.36
CA MET A 1 9.31 -6.79 -7.90
C MET A 1 7.82 -6.63 -7.72
N GLY A 2 7.17 -7.57 -7.03
CA GLY A 2 5.73 -7.57 -6.79
C GLY A 2 5.40 -8.48 -5.61
N GLU A 3 4.23 -8.33 -5.01
CA GLU A 3 3.77 -9.25 -3.95
C GLU A 3 3.39 -10.60 -4.57
N ASP A 4 3.91 -11.69 -4.01
CA ASP A 4 3.52 -13.07 -4.36
C ASP A 4 2.83 -13.74 -3.16
N PRO A 5 1.53 -13.47 -2.93
CA PRO A 5 0.79 -14.06 -1.83
C PRO A 5 0.51 -15.55 -2.10
N ARG A 6 0.71 -16.38 -1.08
CA ARG A 6 0.30 -17.80 -1.13
C ARG A 6 -1.22 -17.90 -1.00
N GLY A 7 -1.88 -18.40 -2.06
CA GLY A 7 -3.34 -18.57 -2.10
C GLY A 7 -4.08 -17.39 -2.71
N VAL A 8 -5.36 -17.24 -2.37
CA VAL A 8 -6.18 -16.10 -2.84
C VAL A 8 -5.72 -14.83 -2.10
N PRO A 9 -5.35 -13.75 -2.81
CA PRO A 9 -4.92 -12.52 -2.16
C PRO A 9 -6.03 -11.87 -1.33
N ASN A 10 -5.65 -11.24 -0.22
CA ASN A 10 -6.59 -10.42 0.56
C ASN A 10 -6.52 -8.92 0.21
N ASN A 11 -5.39 -8.49 -0.38
CA ASN A 11 -5.17 -7.09 -0.75
C ASN A 11 -5.62 -6.83 -2.19
N LEU A 12 -6.06 -5.59 -2.46
CA LEU A 12 -6.60 -5.21 -3.77
C LEU A 12 -5.58 -5.41 -4.90
N MET A 13 -4.36 -4.88 -4.75
CA MET A 13 -3.39 -4.85 -5.85
C MET A 13 -2.95 -6.25 -6.33
N PRO A 14 -2.63 -7.22 -5.46
CA PRO A 14 -2.32 -8.57 -5.92
C PRO A 14 -3.55 -9.29 -6.49
N PHE A 15 -4.75 -9.02 -5.97
CA PHE A 15 -5.98 -9.59 -6.53
C PHE A 15 -6.26 -9.09 -7.95
N VAL A 16 -6.18 -7.78 -8.16
CA VAL A 16 -6.28 -7.14 -9.49
C VAL A 16 -5.25 -7.74 -10.45
N SER A 17 -4.01 -7.89 -10.00
CA SER A 17 -2.94 -8.48 -10.80
C SER A 17 -3.23 -9.93 -11.20
N GLN A 18 -3.77 -10.75 -10.28
CA GLN A 18 -4.15 -12.13 -10.58
C GLN A 18 -5.31 -12.23 -11.58
N VAL A 19 -6.28 -11.32 -11.53
CA VAL A 19 -7.36 -11.23 -12.53
C VAL A 19 -6.79 -10.80 -13.89
N ALA A 20 -5.91 -9.80 -13.91
CA ALA A 20 -5.30 -9.29 -15.15
C ALA A 20 -4.49 -10.35 -15.91
N ILE A 21 -3.84 -11.28 -15.19
CA ILE A 21 -3.10 -12.41 -15.78
C ILE A 21 -3.98 -13.66 -15.98
N GLY A 22 -5.29 -13.57 -15.74
CA GLY A 22 -6.25 -14.67 -15.96
C GLY A 22 -6.21 -15.79 -14.92
N LYS A 23 -5.49 -15.65 -13.80
CA LYS A 23 -5.50 -16.63 -12.70
C LYS A 23 -6.83 -16.64 -11.92
N LEU A 24 -7.50 -15.50 -11.86
CA LEU A 24 -8.82 -15.35 -11.25
C LEU A 24 -9.82 -14.79 -12.28
N PRO A 25 -11.08 -15.25 -12.29
CA PRO A 25 -12.03 -14.89 -13.34
C PRO A 25 -12.55 -13.44 -13.22
N VAL A 26 -12.72 -12.94 -12.00
CA VAL A 26 -13.31 -11.61 -11.74
C VAL A 26 -12.71 -11.00 -10.46
N LEU A 27 -12.67 -9.67 -10.42
CA LEU A 27 -12.38 -8.89 -9.21
C LEU A 27 -13.65 -8.72 -8.37
N LYS A 28 -13.55 -8.92 -7.05
CA LYS A 28 -14.65 -8.65 -6.12
C LYS A 28 -14.41 -7.33 -5.37
N ILE A 29 -15.29 -6.36 -5.56
CA ILE A 29 -15.29 -5.08 -4.82
C ILE A 29 -16.14 -5.23 -3.56
N PHE A 30 -15.57 -4.90 -2.40
CA PHE A 30 -16.25 -4.99 -1.11
C PHE A 30 -16.93 -3.66 -0.75
N GLY A 31 -18.20 -3.53 -1.14
CA GLY A 31 -19.05 -2.38 -0.81
C GLY A 31 -19.01 -1.29 -1.89
N ILE A 32 -20.21 -0.76 -2.20
CA ILE A 32 -20.46 0.24 -3.24
C ILE A 32 -21.38 1.37 -2.76
N LYS A 33 -21.55 1.50 -1.45
CA LYS A 33 -22.48 2.46 -0.81
C LYS A 33 -21.75 3.34 0.21
N TRP A 34 -20.44 3.48 0.08
CA TRP A 34 -19.66 4.41 0.90
C TRP A 34 -20.00 5.85 0.51
N ASN A 35 -19.81 6.79 1.43
CA ASN A 35 -19.95 8.22 1.13
C ASN A 35 -18.69 8.74 0.42
N THR A 36 -18.45 8.21 -0.78
CA THR A 36 -17.32 8.52 -1.67
C THR A 36 -17.87 8.79 -3.06
N SER A 37 -17.07 9.41 -3.94
CA SER A 37 -17.53 9.87 -5.27
C SER A 37 -18.12 8.77 -6.14
N ASP A 38 -17.63 7.54 -6.01
CA ASP A 38 -18.08 6.37 -6.78
C ASP A 38 -18.74 5.27 -5.91
N GLY A 39 -18.92 5.54 -4.61
CA GLY A 39 -19.45 4.59 -3.64
C GLY A 39 -18.48 3.49 -3.19
N THR A 40 -17.26 3.42 -3.74
CA THR A 40 -16.22 2.44 -3.37
C THR A 40 -15.21 3.02 -2.38
N GLY A 41 -14.36 2.18 -1.80
CA GLY A 41 -13.37 2.64 -0.82
C GLY A 41 -12.18 3.36 -1.46
N ILE A 42 -11.97 4.64 -1.12
CA ILE A 42 -10.79 5.41 -1.55
C ILE A 42 -9.63 5.14 -0.57
N ARG A 43 -8.40 4.99 -1.09
CA ARG A 43 -7.18 4.70 -0.34
C ARG A 43 -5.98 5.41 -0.95
N ASP A 44 -5.06 5.85 -0.11
CA ASP A 44 -3.74 6.36 -0.51
C ASP A 44 -2.79 5.18 -0.79
N TYR A 45 -2.65 4.82 -2.07
CA TYR A 45 -1.73 3.77 -2.51
C TYR A 45 -0.33 4.34 -2.71
N ILE A 46 0.63 3.82 -1.93
CA ILE A 46 2.05 4.14 -2.07
C ILE A 46 2.80 3.02 -2.80
N HIS A 47 3.73 3.41 -3.68
CA HIS A 47 4.61 2.45 -4.33
C HIS A 47 5.61 1.86 -3.32
N ILE A 48 5.78 0.54 -3.31
CA ILE A 48 6.61 -0.16 -2.29
C ILE A 48 8.05 0.37 -2.22
N VAL A 49 8.63 0.77 -3.35
CA VAL A 49 9.99 1.34 -3.40
C VAL A 49 10.08 2.67 -2.66
N ASP A 50 9.05 3.51 -2.72
CA ASP A 50 9.06 4.81 -2.03
C ASP A 50 8.89 4.63 -0.52
N LEU A 51 8.08 3.65 -0.10
CA LEU A 51 8.00 3.25 1.30
C LEU A 51 9.37 2.77 1.82
N SER A 52 10.06 1.90 1.07
CA SER A 52 11.40 1.43 1.44
C SER A 52 12.42 2.56 1.51
N ARG A 53 12.38 3.53 0.58
CA ARG A 53 13.23 4.73 0.62
C ARG A 53 12.97 5.58 1.86
N GLY A 54 11.71 5.70 2.28
CA GLY A 54 11.34 6.37 3.53
C GLY A 54 11.97 5.73 4.75
N GLN A 55 11.98 4.39 4.82
CA GLN A 55 12.63 3.64 5.90
C GLN A 55 14.15 3.84 5.92
N VAL A 56 14.82 3.82 4.77
CA VAL A 56 16.26 4.09 4.68
C VAL A 56 16.59 5.49 5.19
N ARG A 57 15.82 6.51 4.77
CA ARG A 57 16.01 7.88 5.25
C ARG A 57 15.81 8.02 6.76
N ALA A 58 14.86 7.29 7.33
CA ALA A 58 14.65 7.27 8.77
C ALA A 58 15.88 6.70 9.50
N LEU A 59 16.47 5.62 8.98
CA LEU A 59 17.69 5.03 9.54
C LEU A 59 18.90 5.97 9.42
N ASP A 60 19.10 6.59 8.25
CA ASP A 60 20.19 7.54 8.01
C ASP A 60 20.12 8.73 8.99
N ARG A 61 18.90 9.20 9.29
CA ARG A 61 18.67 10.26 10.27
C ARG A 61 19.11 9.84 11.67
N ILE A 62 18.70 8.64 12.11
CA ILE A 62 19.06 8.10 13.42
C ILE A 62 20.58 8.00 13.55
N GLN A 63 21.27 7.51 12.52
CA GLN A 63 22.72 7.40 12.51
C GLN A 63 23.42 8.77 12.61
N ARG A 64 22.89 9.79 11.93
CA ARG A 64 23.46 11.14 11.93
C ARG A 64 23.22 11.91 13.23
N GLU A 65 22.03 11.77 13.83
CA GLU A 65 21.61 12.54 15.01
C GLU A 65 21.94 11.82 16.33
N GLY A 66 22.26 10.52 16.28
CA GLY A 66 22.73 9.72 17.42
C GLY A 66 21.61 9.30 18.37
N HIS A 67 20.94 10.25 19.02
CA HIS A 67 19.78 10.01 19.88
C HIS A 67 18.54 10.65 19.26
N VAL A 68 17.80 9.84 18.50
CA VAL A 68 16.43 10.17 18.11
C VAL A 68 15.53 9.35 19.03
N GLY A 69 14.63 10.02 19.77
CA GLY A 69 13.64 9.35 20.60
C GLY A 69 12.62 8.58 19.77
N THR A 70 11.42 8.36 20.30
CA THR A 70 10.32 7.83 19.48
C THR A 70 9.70 8.95 18.66
N GLU A 71 9.75 8.83 17.34
CA GLU A 71 9.08 9.72 16.40
C GLU A 71 8.15 8.89 15.50
N ILE A 72 6.96 9.43 15.19
CA ILE A 72 5.92 8.73 14.42
C ILE A 72 5.71 9.47 13.11
N TYR A 73 5.76 8.74 12.00
CA TYR A 73 5.67 9.28 10.65
C TYR A 73 4.62 8.54 9.82
N ASN A 74 3.78 9.30 9.13
CA ASN A 74 2.97 8.78 8.03
C ASN A 74 3.80 8.80 6.74
N ILE A 75 3.83 7.67 6.02
CA ILE A 75 4.51 7.55 4.71
C ILE A 75 3.44 7.14 3.69
N GLY A 76 2.90 8.13 2.99
CA GLY A 76 1.88 7.98 1.95
C GLY A 76 2.10 9.00 0.84
N THR A 77 1.27 8.96 -0.20
CA THR A 77 1.32 9.97 -1.28
C THR A 77 0.54 11.23 -0.93
N GLY A 78 -0.32 11.17 0.10
CA GLY A 78 -1.22 12.24 0.50
C GLY A 78 -2.44 12.36 -0.40
N THR A 79 -2.64 11.42 -1.33
CA THR A 79 -3.74 11.42 -2.30
C THR A 79 -4.61 10.19 -2.09
N GLY A 80 -5.87 10.38 -1.69
CA GLY A 80 -6.84 9.31 -1.49
C GLY A 80 -8.16 9.83 -0.91
#